data_AF-C3Y9Y9-F1
#
_entry.id   AF-C3Y9Y9-F1
#
_cell.length_a   1.000
_cell.length_b   1.000
_cell.length_c   1.000
_cell.angle_alpha   90.00
_cell.angle_beta   90.00
_cell.angle_gamma   90.00
#
_symmetry.space_group_name_H-M   'P 1'
#
loop_
_entity.id
_entity.type
_entity.pdbx_description
1 polymer ?
#
loop_
_entity_poly.entity_id
_entity_poly.type
_entity_poly.pdbx_seq_one_letter_code
_entity_poly.pdbx_strand_id
1 'polypeptide(L)'
;MARHQRSIEALLFVLSALVVLTHRGTEVTAHGPLDGPDRLPTKCEVCKYLSVELEHRLDETGRSKEQIELGHVLDRGERKRKINYHTSELRLVEAMDDICERILEYNVHAERDGSNRYAKGMSETFQTLHGLVNKGVKVELGIPYDMWDTPSAEVTVMKKQCESMLESHEDEIENWYYNLQGEKSLLQHFCADTVLGKRETECLSETWKGKKGDTGDPDDPDGSKKKKKKKGKKKNKKNKESETQNATADSKAEDDKPETSDTNPSMEEGLKHDSGEL
;
A
#
# COMPACT_ATOMS: atom_id res chain seq x y z
N MET A 1 47.55 33.50 53.32
CA MET A 1 47.40 32.05 53.04
C MET A 1 46.00 31.69 52.53
N ALA A 2 44.90 31.95 53.27
CA ALA A 2 43.54 31.51 52.90
C ALA A 2 43.02 31.87 51.48
N ARG A 3 43.43 33.01 50.89
CA ARG A 3 43.04 33.36 49.50
C ARG A 3 43.66 32.42 48.45
N HIS A 4 44.91 31.98 48.63
CA HIS A 4 45.56 31.03 47.71
C HIS A 4 44.88 29.66 47.75
N GLN A 5 44.50 29.18 48.93
CA GLN A 5 43.83 27.89 49.09
C GLN A 5 42.51 27.84 48.29
N ARG A 6 41.66 28.87 48.43
CA ARG A 6 40.40 28.99 47.70
C ARG A 6 40.58 29.10 46.18
N SER A 7 41.65 29.75 45.72
CA SER A 7 41.98 29.81 44.30
C SER A 7 42.39 28.46 43.73
N ILE A 8 43.11 27.63 44.50
CA ILE A 8 43.51 26.28 44.11
C ILE A 8 42.29 25.34 44.07
N GLU A 9 41.43 25.39 45.08
CA GLU A 9 40.19 24.60 45.12
C GLU A 9 39.25 24.96 43.95
N ALA A 10 39.09 26.24 43.63
CA ALA A 10 38.33 26.67 42.45
C ALA A 10 38.95 26.16 41.13
N LEU A 11 40.28 26.18 40.99
CA LEU A 11 40.96 25.69 39.79
C LEU A 11 40.78 24.17 39.63
N LEU A 12 40.85 23.40 40.72
CA LEU A 12 40.62 21.96 40.73
C LEU A 12 39.17 21.59 40.39
N PHE A 13 38.19 22.37 40.86
CA PHE A 13 36.78 22.19 40.48
C PHE A 13 36.50 22.51 39.00
N VAL A 14 37.18 23.52 38.42
CA VAL A 14 37.06 23.83 36.99
C VAL A 14 37.74 22.76 36.13
N LEU A 15 38.89 22.23 36.56
CA LEU A 15 39.56 21.12 35.88
C LEU A 15 38.75 19.82 35.93
N SER A 16 38.16 19.46 37.07
CA SER A 16 37.29 18.28 37.15
C SER A 16 36.02 18.43 36.31
N ALA A 17 35.42 19.63 36.29
CA ALA A 17 34.29 19.93 35.40
C ALA A 17 34.67 19.81 33.91
N LEU A 18 35.84 20.31 33.50
CA LEU A 18 36.33 20.17 32.12
C LEU A 18 36.53 18.69 31.72
N VAL A 19 37.11 17.87 32.60
CA VAL A 19 37.27 16.41 32.36
C VAL A 19 35.91 15.72 32.20
N VAL A 20 34.90 16.09 33.00
CA VAL A 20 33.53 15.57 32.89
C VAL A 20 32.86 16.03 31.58
N LEU A 21 33.08 17.26 31.12
CA LEU A 21 32.57 17.72 29.82
C LEU A 21 33.21 16.98 28.63
N THR A 22 34.48 16.58 28.73
CA THR A 22 35.17 15.82 27.66
C THR A 22 34.83 14.33 27.62
N HIS A 23 34.18 13.78 28.66
CA HIS A 23 33.83 12.35 28.73
C HIS A 23 32.38 12.03 28.37
N ARG A 24 31.64 12.96 27.73
CA ARG A 24 30.45 12.58 26.97
C ARG A 24 30.88 11.89 25.68
N GLY A 25 31.11 10.57 25.79
CA GLY A 25 31.32 9.68 24.66
C GLY A 25 30.18 9.85 23.67
N THR A 26 30.52 10.32 22.47
CA THR A 26 29.63 10.23 21.32
C THR A 26 29.57 8.76 20.92
N GLU A 27 28.56 8.04 21.40
CA GLU A 27 28.10 6.83 20.72
C GLU A 27 27.53 7.25 19.36
N VAL A 28 28.44 7.38 18.39
CA VAL A 28 28.10 7.36 16.98
C VAL A 28 27.67 5.93 16.70
N THR A 29 26.37 5.68 16.84
CA THR A 29 25.72 4.51 16.25
C THR A 29 25.89 4.64 14.74
N ALA A 30 26.99 4.09 14.24
CA ALA A 30 27.27 4.01 12.82
C ALA A 30 26.27 3.02 12.20
N HIS A 31 25.10 3.53 11.82
CA HIS A 31 24.34 2.95 10.72
C HIS A 31 25.17 3.17 9.45
N GLY A 32 26.17 2.30 9.26
CA GLY A 32 26.82 2.15 7.98
C GLY A 32 25.77 1.72 6.95
N PRO A 33 25.88 2.17 5.68
CA PRO A 33 25.01 1.67 4.63
C PRO A 33 25.18 0.15 4.51
N LEU A 34 24.15 -0.60 4.91
CA LEU A 34 24.05 -2.03 4.62
C LEU A 34 23.58 -2.19 3.17
N ASP A 35 24.43 -1.74 2.24
CA ASP A 35 24.20 -1.80 0.79
C ASP A 35 24.62 -3.18 0.27
N GLY A 36 23.95 -4.21 0.80
CA GLY A 36 24.05 -5.60 0.38
C GLY A 36 22.66 -6.18 0.08
N PRO A 37 22.56 -7.23 -0.75
CA PRO A 37 21.29 -7.84 -1.13
C PRO A 37 20.57 -8.54 0.03
N ASP A 38 21.25 -8.77 1.16
CA ASP A 38 20.69 -9.36 2.39
C ASP A 38 20.25 -8.29 3.41
N ARG A 39 19.92 -7.07 2.95
CA ARG A 39 19.40 -6.01 3.83
C ARG A 39 17.97 -6.35 4.27
N LEU A 40 17.75 -6.44 5.58
CA LEU A 40 16.41 -6.58 6.12
C LEU A 40 15.61 -5.26 6.00
N PRO A 41 14.28 -5.32 5.82
CA PRO A 41 13.43 -4.13 5.87
C PRO A 41 13.59 -3.42 7.22
N THR A 42 13.70 -2.10 7.17
CA THR A 42 13.74 -1.25 8.36
C THR A 42 12.31 -0.94 8.84
N LYS A 43 12.15 -0.60 10.13
CA LYS A 43 10.84 -0.20 10.69
C LYS A 43 10.20 0.97 9.92
N CYS A 44 11.01 1.92 9.45
CA CYS A 44 10.49 3.04 8.63
C CYS A 44 9.95 2.55 7.29
N GLU A 45 10.67 1.67 6.61
CA GLU A 45 10.23 1.09 5.33
C GLU A 45 8.90 0.33 5.51
N VAL A 46 8.80 -0.56 6.49
CA VAL A 46 7.55 -1.28 6.81
C VAL A 46 6.41 -0.30 7.05
N CYS A 47 6.61 0.67 7.96
CA CYS A 47 5.56 1.60 8.34
C CYS A 47 5.08 2.46 7.16
N LYS A 48 6.02 2.92 6.31
CA LYS A 48 5.74 3.68 5.09
C LYS A 48 4.82 2.89 4.16
N TYR A 49 5.16 1.64 3.84
CA TYR A 49 4.38 0.84 2.90
C TYR A 49 3.06 0.35 3.50
N LEU A 50 3.01 -0.01 4.79
CA LEU A 50 1.77 -0.30 5.53
C LEU A 50 0.81 0.88 5.45
N SER A 51 1.28 2.09 5.77
CA SER A 51 0.44 3.29 5.76
C SER A 51 -0.08 3.63 4.36
N VAL A 52 0.79 3.55 3.34
CA VAL A 52 0.42 3.84 1.94
C VAL A 52 -0.59 2.83 1.40
N GLU A 53 -0.41 1.53 1.67
CA GLU A 53 -1.35 0.51 1.20
C GLU A 53 -2.69 0.58 1.94
N LEU A 54 -2.70 0.91 3.25
CA LEU A 54 -3.93 1.12 4.01
C LEU A 54 -4.71 2.36 3.55
N GLU A 55 -4.04 3.49 3.34
CA GLU A 55 -4.68 4.68 2.74
C GLU A 55 -5.25 4.35 1.34
N HIS A 56 -4.50 3.64 0.50
CA HIS A 56 -4.96 3.22 -0.82
C HIS A 56 -6.17 2.26 -0.75
N ARG A 57 -6.16 1.29 0.17
CA ARG A 57 -7.26 0.36 0.40
C ARG A 57 -8.52 1.05 0.91
N LEU A 58 -8.36 2.05 1.78
CA LEU A 58 -9.46 2.89 2.22
C LEU A 58 -10.00 3.76 1.06
N ASP A 59 -9.15 4.31 0.18
CA ASP A 59 -9.57 5.07 -1.00
C ASP A 59 -10.28 4.21 -2.07
N GLU A 60 -9.90 2.94 -2.22
CA GLU A 60 -10.64 1.95 -3.03
C GLU A 60 -12.07 1.77 -2.49
N THR A 61 -12.17 1.41 -1.21
CA THR A 61 -13.43 1.04 -0.54
C THR A 61 -14.35 2.22 -0.26
N GLY A 62 -13.80 3.42 -0.07
CA GLY A 62 -14.54 4.65 0.24
C GLY A 62 -15.48 5.13 -0.87
N ARG A 63 -15.37 4.55 -2.08
CA ARG A 63 -16.27 4.82 -3.21
C ARG A 63 -17.56 3.98 -3.17
N SER A 64 -17.64 2.96 -2.30
CA SER A 64 -18.84 2.13 -2.18
C SER A 64 -19.98 2.89 -1.47
N LYS A 65 -21.23 2.57 -1.82
CA LYS A 65 -22.44 3.10 -1.18
C LYS A 65 -23.17 2.02 -0.36
N GLU A 66 -22.41 1.05 0.10
CA GLU A 66 -22.95 -0.13 0.78
C GLU A 66 -23.50 0.22 2.16
N GLN A 67 -24.58 -0.47 2.54
CA GLN A 67 -25.24 -0.30 3.83
C GLN A 67 -25.40 -1.67 4.50
N ILE A 68 -24.80 -1.80 5.68
CA ILE A 68 -24.87 -2.99 6.52
C ILE A 68 -26.23 -2.97 7.24
N GLU A 69 -27.02 -4.02 7.08
CA GLU A 69 -28.27 -4.21 7.83
C GLU A 69 -28.02 -5.02 9.09
N LEU A 70 -28.15 -4.38 10.27
CA LEU A 70 -28.01 -5.03 11.55
C LEU A 70 -29.36 -5.58 12.07
N GLY A 71 -29.34 -6.86 12.44
CA GLY A 71 -30.40 -7.53 13.21
C GLY A 71 -31.22 -8.57 12.44
N HIS A 72 -31.60 -9.64 13.14
CA HIS A 72 -32.61 -10.61 12.69
C HIS A 72 -34.01 -10.13 13.11
N VAL A 73 -35.00 -10.29 12.22
CA VAL A 73 -36.40 -9.94 12.52
C VAL A 73 -37.01 -11.05 13.36
N LEU A 74 -36.94 -10.90 14.68
CA LEU A 74 -37.63 -11.78 15.64
C LEU A 74 -38.98 -11.16 16.05
N ASP A 75 -40.04 -11.48 15.30
CA ASP A 75 -41.49 -11.29 15.56
C ASP A 75 -42.04 -9.92 16.01
N ARG A 76 -41.20 -8.92 16.34
CA ARG A 76 -41.62 -7.66 17.00
C ARG A 76 -41.78 -6.46 16.07
N GLY A 77 -41.65 -6.64 14.75
CA GLY A 77 -41.92 -5.59 13.76
C GLY A 77 -40.93 -4.40 13.76
N GLU A 78 -39.86 -4.46 14.54
CA GLU A 78 -38.81 -3.44 14.54
C GLU A 78 -38.02 -3.45 13.22
N ARG A 79 -37.75 -2.27 12.67
CA ARG A 79 -37.01 -2.13 11.40
C ARG A 79 -35.52 -2.37 11.65
N LYS A 80 -34.88 -3.17 10.79
CA LYS A 80 -33.42 -3.38 10.80
C LYS A 80 -32.69 -2.04 10.84
N ARG A 81 -31.67 -1.91 11.70
CA ARG A 81 -30.83 -0.71 11.76
C ARG A 81 -29.85 -0.76 10.59
N LYS A 82 -29.73 0.33 9.83
CA LYS A 82 -28.78 0.44 8.72
C LYS A 82 -27.60 1.31 9.12
N ILE A 83 -26.39 0.83 8.88
CA ILE A 83 -25.14 1.59 9.05
C ILE A 83 -24.46 1.68 7.68
N ASN A 84 -23.85 2.82 7.36
CA ASN A 84 -23.08 2.96 6.13
C ASN A 84 -21.75 2.22 6.27
N TYR A 85 -21.40 1.39 5.29
CA TYR A 85 -20.13 0.66 5.26
C TYR A 85 -18.92 1.60 5.37
N HIS A 86 -18.98 2.77 4.70
CA HIS A 86 -17.94 3.81 4.76
C HIS A 86 -17.54 4.20 6.19
N THR A 87 -18.46 4.20 7.16
CA THR A 87 -18.22 4.63 8.55
C THR A 87 -18.26 3.46 9.52
N SER A 88 -18.22 2.23 9.03
CA SER A 88 -18.23 1.03 9.86
C SER A 88 -16.81 0.62 10.26
N GLU A 89 -16.73 -0.03 11.42
CA GLU A 89 -15.58 -0.79 11.93
C GLU A 89 -15.22 -1.94 10.98
N LEU A 90 -16.22 -2.64 10.45
CA LEU A 90 -16.05 -3.75 9.51
C LEU A 90 -15.17 -3.37 8.31
N ARG A 91 -15.39 -2.19 7.72
CA ARG A 91 -14.55 -1.68 6.61
C ARG A 91 -13.08 -1.50 7.01
N LEU A 92 -12.81 -1.10 8.25
CA LEU A 92 -11.44 -0.93 8.74
C LEU A 92 -10.76 -2.29 8.91
N VAL A 93 -11.43 -3.24 9.57
CA VAL A 93 -10.93 -4.62 9.77
C VAL A 93 -10.66 -5.29 8.41
N GLU A 94 -11.62 -5.26 7.48
CA GLU A 94 -11.44 -5.80 6.12
C GLU A 94 -10.33 -5.12 5.32
N ALA A 95 -9.99 -3.87 5.64
CA ALA A 95 -8.85 -3.17 5.04
C ALA A 95 -7.52 -3.59 5.70
N MET A 96 -7.52 -3.78 7.01
CA MET A 96 -6.34 -4.17 7.80
C MET A 96 -5.90 -5.62 7.51
N ASP A 97 -6.84 -6.55 7.31
CA ASP A 97 -6.51 -7.94 6.96
C ASP A 97 -5.83 -8.08 5.56
N ASP A 98 -6.26 -7.27 4.58
CA ASP A 98 -5.82 -7.34 3.16
C ASP A 98 -4.41 -6.72 2.93
N ILE A 99 -4.10 -5.62 3.62
CA ILE A 99 -2.90 -4.81 3.31
C ILE A 99 -1.57 -5.57 3.43
N CYS A 100 -1.39 -6.43 4.43
CA CYS A 100 -0.13 -7.15 4.61
C CYS A 100 0.04 -8.30 3.60
N GLU A 101 -1.03 -8.79 2.96
CA GLU A 101 -0.91 -9.69 1.80
C GLU A 101 -0.46 -8.92 0.55
N ARG A 102 -1.00 -7.73 0.33
CA ARG A 102 -0.60 -6.83 -0.79
C ARG A 102 0.86 -6.38 -0.73
N ILE A 103 1.50 -6.43 0.44
CA ILE A 103 2.96 -6.23 0.57
C ILE A 103 3.75 -7.24 -0.29
N LEU A 104 3.22 -8.43 -0.57
CA LEU A 104 3.87 -9.41 -1.46
C LEU A 104 3.89 -9.01 -2.95
N GLU A 105 3.08 -8.03 -3.37
CA GLU A 105 3.12 -7.48 -4.73
C GLU A 105 4.34 -6.59 -5.00
N TYR A 106 5.06 -6.21 -3.94
CA TYR A 106 6.26 -5.38 -4.04
C TYR A 106 7.50 -6.25 -4.30
N ASN A 107 8.33 -5.81 -5.25
CA ASN A 107 9.63 -6.40 -5.53
C ASN A 107 10.76 -5.47 -5.09
N VAL A 108 11.96 -6.04 -4.95
CA VAL A 108 13.18 -5.30 -4.62
C VAL A 108 13.87 -4.83 -5.90
N HIS A 109 13.93 -3.52 -6.06
CA HIS A 109 14.59 -2.81 -7.14
C HIS A 109 16.01 -2.41 -6.70
N ALA A 110 16.99 -3.25 -7.02
CA ALA A 110 18.40 -3.00 -6.71
C ALA A 110 18.97 -1.72 -7.36
N GLU A 111 18.30 -1.19 -8.39
CA GLU A 111 18.62 0.07 -9.07
C GLU A 111 18.18 1.33 -8.30
N ARG A 112 17.47 1.19 -7.16
CA ARG A 112 16.89 2.31 -6.40
C ARG A 112 17.44 2.37 -4.99
N ASP A 113 17.83 3.57 -4.56
CA ASP A 113 18.34 3.81 -3.22
C ASP A 113 17.21 3.98 -2.19
N GLY A 114 17.50 3.66 -0.93
CA GLY A 114 16.62 3.92 0.22
C GLY A 114 15.38 3.04 0.28
N SER A 115 14.27 3.63 0.72
CA SER A 115 12.96 2.95 0.79
C SER A 115 12.33 2.71 -0.59
N ASN A 116 12.66 3.54 -1.58
CA ASN A 116 12.09 3.43 -2.94
C ASN A 116 12.48 2.14 -3.67
N ARG A 117 13.36 1.30 -3.09
CA ARG A 117 13.67 -0.04 -3.58
C ARG A 117 12.46 -0.96 -3.60
N TYR A 118 11.44 -0.75 -2.78
CA TYR A 118 10.20 -1.51 -2.89
C TYR A 118 9.25 -0.84 -3.89
N ALA A 119 8.91 -1.53 -4.97
CA ALA A 119 7.82 -1.12 -5.86
C ALA A 119 7.14 -2.31 -6.52
N LYS A 120 5.88 -2.12 -6.93
CA LYS A 120 5.10 -3.17 -7.61
C LYS A 120 5.58 -3.32 -9.06
N GLY A 121 5.67 -4.56 -9.53
CA GLY A 121 6.15 -4.92 -10.87
C GLY A 121 7.62 -5.35 -10.93
N MET A 122 8.12 -5.64 -12.13
CA MET A 122 9.45 -6.24 -12.34
C MET A 122 10.57 -5.18 -12.31
N SER A 123 11.70 -5.46 -11.64
CA SER A 123 12.86 -4.56 -11.58
C SER A 123 13.65 -4.49 -12.89
N GLU A 124 14.39 -3.40 -13.12
CA GLU A 124 15.11 -3.17 -14.39
C GLU A 124 16.17 -4.25 -14.65
N THR A 125 16.82 -4.72 -13.58
CA THR A 125 17.77 -5.84 -13.62
C THR A 125 17.09 -7.15 -14.05
N PHE A 126 15.89 -7.42 -13.54
CA PHE A 126 15.15 -8.65 -13.81
C PHE A 126 14.49 -8.66 -15.18
N GLN A 127 13.94 -7.52 -15.63
CA GLN A 127 13.49 -7.33 -17.01
C GLN A 127 14.60 -7.63 -18.02
N THR A 128 15.81 -7.14 -17.74
CA THR A 128 17.01 -7.44 -18.54
C THR A 128 17.30 -8.94 -18.53
N LEU A 129 17.23 -9.59 -17.36
CA LEU A 129 17.52 -11.00 -17.15
C LEU A 129 16.57 -11.94 -17.90
N HIS A 130 15.26 -11.71 -17.80
CA HIS A 130 14.26 -12.38 -18.65
C HIS A 130 14.53 -12.10 -20.13
N GLY A 131 14.94 -10.88 -20.49
CA GLY A 131 15.36 -10.53 -21.84
C GLY A 131 16.54 -11.36 -22.38
N LEU A 132 17.50 -11.74 -21.53
CA LEU A 132 18.60 -12.65 -21.90
C LEU A 132 18.11 -14.09 -22.06
N VAL A 133 17.31 -14.60 -21.11
CA VAL A 133 16.74 -15.95 -21.16
C VAL A 133 15.85 -16.14 -22.39
N ASN A 134 14.98 -15.16 -22.70
CA ASN A 134 14.13 -15.14 -23.89
C ASN A 134 14.92 -15.09 -25.21
N LYS A 135 16.16 -14.60 -25.20
CA LYS A 135 17.10 -14.65 -26.34
C LYS A 135 17.89 -15.97 -26.42
N GLY A 136 17.60 -16.94 -25.54
CA GLY A 136 18.27 -18.25 -25.50
C GLY A 136 19.60 -18.26 -24.74
N VAL A 137 19.94 -17.19 -23.99
CA VAL A 137 21.13 -17.18 -23.13
C VAL A 137 20.82 -17.94 -21.84
N LYS A 138 21.62 -18.96 -21.54
CA LYS A 138 21.48 -19.73 -20.28
C LYS A 138 22.00 -18.90 -19.11
N VAL A 139 21.09 -18.29 -18.35
CA VAL A 139 21.39 -17.61 -17.09
C VAL A 139 21.18 -18.60 -15.94
N GLU A 140 22.24 -18.98 -15.25
CA GLU A 140 22.16 -19.86 -14.07
C GLU A 140 22.22 -19.03 -12.78
N LEU A 141 21.06 -18.68 -12.22
CA LEU A 141 20.96 -18.00 -10.92
C LEU A 141 20.98 -18.95 -9.71
N GLY A 142 21.03 -20.26 -9.94
CA GLY A 142 20.78 -21.27 -8.88
C GLY A 142 19.31 -21.39 -8.46
N ILE A 143 18.41 -20.56 -9.00
CA ILE A 143 16.96 -20.58 -8.76
C ILE A 143 16.24 -20.97 -10.06
N PRO A 144 15.32 -21.95 -10.06
CA PRO A 144 14.55 -22.34 -11.25
C PRO A 144 13.64 -21.21 -11.72
N TYR A 145 13.45 -21.13 -13.04
CA TYR A 145 12.70 -20.05 -13.70
C TYR A 145 11.26 -19.89 -13.16
N ASP A 146 10.61 -20.97 -12.75
CA ASP A 146 9.23 -20.91 -12.21
C ASP A 146 9.13 -20.20 -10.85
N MET A 147 10.25 -20.00 -10.14
CA MET A 147 10.33 -19.25 -8.88
C MET A 147 10.90 -17.83 -9.05
N TRP A 148 11.05 -17.34 -10.30
CA TRP A 148 11.61 -16.01 -10.56
C TRP A 148 10.63 -14.88 -10.21
N ASP A 149 9.33 -15.07 -10.44
CA ASP A 149 8.28 -14.10 -10.07
C ASP A 149 7.77 -14.26 -8.62
N THR A 150 8.44 -15.05 -7.79
CA THR A 150 8.11 -15.25 -6.37
C THR A 150 8.67 -14.10 -5.52
N PRO A 151 7.93 -13.54 -4.53
CA PRO A 151 8.44 -12.48 -3.67
C PRO A 151 9.72 -12.90 -2.94
N SER A 152 10.67 -11.96 -2.83
CA SER A 152 11.97 -12.23 -2.22
C SER A 152 11.85 -12.55 -0.72
N ALA A 153 12.91 -13.13 -0.15
CA ALA A 153 13.00 -13.34 1.30
C ALA A 153 12.87 -12.02 2.08
N GLU A 154 13.42 -10.92 1.55
CA GLU A 154 13.30 -9.58 2.14
C GLU A 154 11.83 -9.11 2.21
N VAL A 155 11.08 -9.26 1.11
CA VAL A 155 9.65 -8.90 1.03
C VAL A 155 8.81 -9.81 1.94
N THR A 156 9.15 -11.09 2.02
CA THR A 156 8.49 -12.04 2.95
C THR A 156 8.73 -11.66 4.42
N VAL A 157 9.91 -11.12 4.76
CA VAL A 157 10.16 -10.53 6.08
C VAL A 157 9.37 -9.22 6.25
N MET A 158 9.23 -8.41 5.19
CA MET A 158 8.43 -7.17 5.23
C MET A 158 6.95 -7.45 5.52
N LYS A 159 6.37 -8.51 4.95
CA LYS A 159 5.01 -8.99 5.32
C LYS A 159 4.90 -9.33 6.81
N LYS A 160 5.82 -10.13 7.35
CA LYS A 160 5.81 -10.52 8.78
C LYS A 160 5.96 -9.32 9.71
N GLN A 161 6.75 -8.33 9.31
CA GLN A 161 6.89 -7.08 10.07
C GLN A 161 5.65 -6.18 9.92
N CYS A 162 4.95 -6.20 8.78
CA CYS A 162 3.65 -5.56 8.59
C CYS A 162 2.61 -6.14 9.55
N GLU A 163 2.45 -7.47 9.56
CA GLU A 163 1.51 -8.18 10.45
C GLU A 163 1.76 -7.84 11.92
N SER A 164 3.01 -7.96 12.37
CA SER A 164 3.39 -7.64 13.76
C SER A 164 3.26 -6.16 14.11
N MET A 165 3.47 -5.24 13.15
CA MET A 165 3.29 -3.79 13.37
C MET A 165 1.81 -3.42 13.46
N LEU A 166 0.96 -4.07 12.65
CA LEU A 166 -0.48 -3.90 12.62
C LEU A 166 -1.12 -4.39 13.93
N GLU A 167 -0.81 -5.62 14.35
CA GLU A 167 -1.28 -6.23 15.61
C GLU A 167 -0.88 -5.41 16.84
N SER A 168 0.30 -4.77 16.83
CA SER A 168 0.80 -4.00 17.97
C SER A 168 0.33 -2.54 18.05
N HIS A 169 -0.37 -2.04 17.03
CA HIS A 169 -0.82 -0.63 16.96
C HIS A 169 -2.23 -0.48 16.34
N GLU A 170 -3.10 -1.46 16.57
CA GLU A 170 -4.50 -1.47 16.12
C GLU A 170 -5.26 -0.25 16.69
N ASP A 171 -5.16 -0.02 18.00
CA ASP A 171 -5.78 1.11 18.71
C ASP A 171 -5.45 2.49 18.08
N GLU A 172 -4.19 2.72 17.68
CA GLU A 172 -3.79 3.99 17.05
C GLU A 172 -4.33 4.15 15.62
N ILE A 173 -4.44 3.05 14.87
CA ILE A 173 -5.03 3.04 13.52
C ILE A 173 -6.54 3.29 13.61
N GLU A 174 -7.25 2.65 14.54
CA GLU A 174 -8.67 2.92 14.82
C GLU A 174 -8.90 4.38 15.20
N ASN A 175 -8.11 4.89 16.16
CA ASN A 175 -8.24 6.27 16.61
C ASN A 175 -8.02 7.27 15.46
N TRP A 176 -7.05 7.00 14.56
CA TRP A 176 -6.88 7.81 13.35
C TRP A 176 -8.10 7.72 12.42
N TYR A 177 -8.58 6.51 12.17
CA TYR A 177 -9.70 6.23 11.27
C TYR A 177 -10.99 6.96 11.71
N TYR A 178 -11.28 7.01 13.01
CA TYR A 178 -12.49 7.68 13.51
C TYR A 178 -12.33 9.19 13.75
N ASN A 179 -11.15 9.65 14.21
CA ASN A 179 -11.00 11.01 14.74
C ASN A 179 -10.14 11.95 13.88
N LEU A 180 -9.27 11.45 12.99
CA LEU A 180 -8.23 12.24 12.33
C LEU A 180 -8.27 12.21 10.79
N GLN A 181 -9.19 11.43 10.20
CA GLN A 181 -9.39 11.39 8.74
C GLN A 181 -9.62 12.78 8.16
N GLY A 182 -8.69 13.23 7.31
CA GLY A 182 -8.73 14.52 6.63
C GLY A 182 -7.96 15.65 7.32
N GLU A 183 -7.50 15.48 8.57
CA GLU A 183 -6.58 16.44 9.22
C GLU A 183 -5.11 16.03 9.03
N LYS A 184 -4.80 14.75 9.23
CA LYS A 184 -3.46 14.17 9.05
C LYS A 184 -3.53 12.92 8.17
N SER A 185 -2.53 12.72 7.31
CA SER A 185 -2.32 11.41 6.68
C SER A 185 -1.93 10.37 7.72
N LEU A 186 -2.28 9.11 7.46
CA LEU A 186 -1.89 7.96 8.27
C LEU A 186 -0.36 7.90 8.36
N LEU A 187 0.34 8.08 7.24
CA LEU A 187 1.81 8.09 7.21
C LEU A 187 2.43 9.12 8.18
N GLN A 188 1.80 10.28 8.38
CA GLN A 188 2.30 11.25 9.36
C GLN A 188 1.92 10.87 10.80
N HIS A 189 0.65 10.54 11.06
CA HIS A 189 0.20 10.23 12.41
C HIS A 189 0.79 8.90 12.93
N PHE A 190 0.68 7.84 12.15
CA PHE A 190 1.14 6.51 12.51
C PHE A 190 2.67 6.43 12.51
N CYS A 191 3.33 6.74 11.38
CA CYS A 191 4.78 6.55 11.31
C CYS A 191 5.58 7.63 12.03
N ALA A 192 5.27 8.91 11.81
CA ALA A 192 6.12 9.98 12.33
C ALA A 192 5.82 10.37 13.79
N ASP A 193 4.56 10.26 14.24
CA ASP A 193 4.18 10.59 15.63
C ASP A 193 4.22 9.36 16.59
N THR A 194 3.87 8.15 16.11
CA THR A 194 3.77 6.93 16.95
C THR A 194 4.94 5.94 16.81
N VAL A 195 5.16 5.39 15.60
CA VAL A 195 6.02 4.20 15.40
C VAL A 195 7.52 4.51 15.36
N LEU A 196 7.93 5.65 14.79
CA LEU A 196 9.34 5.94 14.50
C LEU A 196 9.99 6.95 15.44
N GLY A 197 11.26 6.74 15.75
CA GLY A 197 12.08 7.73 16.43
C GLY A 197 12.44 8.91 15.51
N LYS A 198 12.75 10.07 16.12
CA LYS A 198 13.15 11.33 15.43
C LYS A 198 14.35 11.23 14.46
N ARG A 199 15.06 10.09 14.43
CA ARG A 199 16.21 9.83 13.56
C ARG A 199 15.90 8.80 12.46
N GLU A 200 14.72 8.18 12.48
CA GLU A 200 14.33 7.09 11.58
C GLU A 200 13.35 7.55 10.50
N THR A 201 12.88 8.80 10.54
CA THR A 201 11.86 9.36 9.63
C THR A 201 12.36 9.71 8.23
N GLU A 202 13.66 9.52 7.93
CA GLU A 202 14.26 9.88 6.64
C GLU A 202 13.51 9.25 5.45
N CYS A 203 13.18 7.97 5.57
CA CYS A 203 12.53 7.19 4.52
C CYS A 203 11.15 7.74 4.11
N LEU A 204 10.44 8.42 5.02
CA LEU A 204 9.13 9.02 4.76
C LEU A 204 9.19 10.16 3.74
N SER A 205 10.32 10.88 3.68
CA SER A 205 10.51 12.06 2.83
C SER A 205 11.04 11.76 1.43
N GLU A 206 11.52 10.53 1.21
CA GLU A 206 12.14 10.13 -0.04
C GLU A 206 11.13 10.01 -1.19
N THR A 207 11.46 10.62 -2.33
CA THR A 207 10.67 10.55 -3.57
C THR A 207 11.54 10.11 -4.74
N TRP A 208 11.13 9.04 -5.43
CA TRP A 208 11.83 8.50 -6.58
C TRP A 208 11.76 9.45 -7.79
N LYS A 209 12.83 10.20 -8.02
CA LYS A 209 13.02 11.07 -9.21
C LYS A 209 13.57 10.24 -10.36
N GLY A 210 12.74 9.36 -10.92
CA GLY A 210 13.12 8.26 -11.80
C GLY A 210 14.20 8.60 -12.84
N LYS A 211 15.44 8.21 -12.52
CA LYS A 211 16.59 7.92 -13.40
C LYS A 211 17.84 7.66 -12.56
N LYS A 212 18.25 6.40 -12.45
CA LYS A 212 19.61 6.00 -12.03
C LYS A 212 20.06 4.73 -12.76
N GLY A 213 19.78 4.67 -14.07
CA GLY A 213 20.32 3.70 -15.00
C GLY A 213 20.93 4.46 -16.18
N ASP A 214 22.24 4.35 -16.37
CA ASP A 214 22.98 5.08 -17.40
C ASP A 214 23.32 4.16 -18.58
N THR A 215 23.03 4.65 -19.79
CA THR A 215 23.55 4.17 -21.09
C THR A 215 23.61 2.65 -21.34
N GLY A 216 22.48 2.06 -21.74
CA GLY A 216 22.45 0.99 -22.73
C GLY A 216 21.77 1.50 -23.99
N ASP A 217 22.54 1.77 -25.05
CA ASP A 217 22.06 2.40 -26.29
C ASP A 217 21.08 1.46 -27.04
N PRO A 218 19.83 1.87 -27.31
CA PRO A 218 18.96 1.15 -28.23
C PRO A 218 19.16 1.69 -29.64
N ASP A 219 19.89 0.94 -30.48
CA ASP A 219 20.04 1.21 -31.92
C ASP A 219 18.67 1.48 -32.57
N ASP A 220 18.46 2.72 -33.00
CA ASP A 220 17.34 3.14 -33.84
C ASP A 220 17.49 2.49 -35.24
N PRO A 221 16.41 1.91 -35.81
CA PRO A 221 16.00 2.51 -37.07
C PRO A 221 14.49 2.63 -37.30
N ASP A 222 14.11 3.89 -37.49
CA ASP A 222 13.18 4.41 -38.50
C ASP A 222 11.66 4.33 -38.24
N GLY A 223 10.93 5.34 -38.74
CA GLY A 223 9.47 5.40 -38.66
C GLY A 223 8.84 6.79 -38.54
N SER A 224 9.61 7.88 -38.64
CA SER A 224 9.11 9.25 -38.46
C SER A 224 8.04 9.69 -39.50
N LYS A 225 6.75 9.73 -39.12
CA LYS A 225 5.68 10.43 -39.88
C LYS A 225 4.94 11.51 -39.09
N LYS A 226 5.54 12.71 -39.05
CA LYS A 226 4.92 13.97 -38.61
C LYS A 226 3.65 14.31 -39.40
N LYS A 227 2.48 14.37 -38.75
CA LYS A 227 1.31 15.13 -39.27
C LYS A 227 1.38 16.60 -38.84
N LYS A 228 1.64 17.51 -39.79
CA LYS A 228 1.69 18.97 -39.55
C LYS A 228 0.28 19.54 -39.28
N LYS A 229 0.13 20.33 -38.22
CA LYS A 229 -1.01 21.26 -38.05
C LYS A 229 -0.98 22.34 -39.15
N LYS A 230 -2.13 22.69 -39.73
CA LYS A 230 -2.33 23.94 -40.52
C LYS A 230 -3.33 24.85 -39.80
N LYS A 231 -3.03 26.15 -39.77
CA LYS A 231 -3.79 27.19 -39.06
C LYS A 231 -4.81 27.86 -40.00
N GLY A 232 -6.09 27.80 -39.62
CA GLY A 232 -7.08 28.89 -39.67
C GLY A 232 -7.52 29.57 -40.98
N LYS A 233 -8.83 29.76 -41.13
CA LYS A 233 -9.40 31.11 -41.30
C LYS A 233 -10.84 31.19 -40.77
N LYS A 234 -11.18 32.34 -40.16
CA LYS A 234 -12.46 32.66 -39.51
C LYS A 234 -13.33 33.47 -40.49
N LYS A 235 -14.61 33.14 -40.63
CA LYS A 235 -15.66 34.09 -41.11
C LYS A 235 -17.01 33.74 -40.46
N ASN A 236 -17.83 34.76 -40.28
CA ASN A 236 -19.00 34.81 -39.38
C ASN A 236 -20.24 35.23 -40.17
N LYS A 237 -21.41 34.57 -40.00
CA LYS A 237 -22.72 35.19 -40.27
C LYS A 237 -23.93 34.48 -39.61
N LYS A 238 -24.46 35.13 -38.55
CA LYS A 238 -25.87 35.27 -38.09
C LYS A 238 -26.95 34.19 -38.36
N ASN A 239 -27.60 33.80 -37.25
CA ASN A 239 -29.04 33.64 -36.95
C ASN A 239 -30.02 33.12 -38.03
N LYS A 240 -30.83 32.13 -37.63
CA LYS A 240 -32.26 32.38 -37.29
C LYS A 240 -32.81 31.27 -36.37
N GLU A 241 -33.67 31.65 -35.41
CA GLU A 241 -34.53 30.71 -34.68
C GLU A 241 -35.71 30.23 -35.55
N SER A 242 -36.20 29.03 -35.26
CA SER A 242 -37.64 28.75 -35.22
C SER A 242 -37.91 27.52 -34.36
N GLU A 243 -38.65 27.71 -33.28
CA GLU A 243 -39.46 26.66 -32.63
C GLU A 243 -40.28 25.85 -33.64
N THR A 244 -40.63 24.61 -33.29
CA THR A 244 -42.04 24.20 -33.09
C THR A 244 -42.08 22.86 -32.35
N GLN A 245 -43.04 22.73 -31.45
CA GLN A 245 -43.32 21.57 -30.61
C GLN A 245 -44.33 20.63 -31.32
N ASN A 246 -44.26 19.33 -31.06
CA ASN A 246 -45.42 18.43 -30.85
C ASN A 246 -44.83 17.03 -30.51
N ALA A 247 -45.04 16.46 -29.32
CA ALA A 247 -46.29 16.08 -28.65
C ALA A 247 -46.86 14.74 -29.15
N THR A 248 -46.90 13.76 -28.23
CA THR A 248 -47.96 12.74 -28.00
C THR A 248 -48.43 11.85 -29.17
N ALA A 249 -48.82 10.59 -28.98
CA ALA A 249 -48.72 9.58 -27.92
C ALA A 249 -49.19 8.25 -28.58
N ASP A 250 -48.91 7.07 -28.00
CA ASP A 250 -49.93 6.26 -27.32
C ASP A 250 -49.38 4.86 -26.93
N SER A 251 -50.11 4.27 -26.00
CA SER A 251 -49.92 3.01 -25.30
C SER A 251 -50.38 1.78 -26.10
N LYS A 252 -49.81 0.60 -25.79
CA LYS A 252 -50.55 -0.48 -25.10
C LYS A 252 -49.67 -1.67 -24.69
N ALA A 253 -50.15 -2.40 -23.70
CA ALA A 253 -49.61 -3.64 -23.17
C ALA A 253 -50.59 -4.79 -23.43
N GLU A 254 -50.08 -6.03 -23.36
CA GLU A 254 -50.71 -7.33 -23.00
C GLU A 254 -49.63 -8.40 -23.35
N ASP A 255 -49.05 -9.11 -22.37
CA ASP A 255 -49.55 -10.35 -21.73
C ASP A 255 -49.35 -11.62 -22.59
N ASP A 256 -48.42 -12.50 -22.18
CA ASP A 256 -48.57 -13.97 -22.34
C ASP A 256 -47.56 -14.78 -21.47
N LYS A 257 -48.06 -15.81 -20.75
CA LYS A 257 -47.32 -16.93 -20.14
C LYS A 257 -48.30 -18.11 -19.95
N PRO A 258 -48.06 -19.27 -20.60
CA PRO A 258 -48.08 -20.59 -19.90
C PRO A 258 -47.18 -21.73 -20.51
N GLU A 259 -46.65 -22.71 -19.77
CA GLU A 259 -46.12 -22.62 -18.39
C GLU A 259 -45.04 -23.68 -17.99
N THR A 260 -45.27 -25.00 -18.13
CA THR A 260 -44.60 -26.05 -17.31
C THR A 260 -44.54 -27.49 -17.90
N SER A 261 -43.50 -28.26 -17.54
CA SER A 261 -43.48 -29.70 -17.14
C SER A 261 -42.04 -30.02 -16.66
N ASP A 262 -41.80 -30.47 -15.42
CA ASP A 262 -41.90 -31.86 -14.89
C ASP A 262 -40.89 -32.84 -15.54
N THR A 263 -40.15 -33.71 -14.82
CA THR A 263 -40.45 -34.34 -13.51
C THR A 263 -39.17 -34.74 -12.73
N ASN A 264 -39.26 -34.81 -11.40
CA ASN A 264 -38.35 -35.60 -10.52
C ASN A 264 -38.78 -37.09 -10.52
N PRO A 265 -37.95 -38.03 -10.04
CA PRO A 265 -38.27 -38.61 -8.72
C PRO A 265 -37.06 -38.97 -7.83
N SER A 266 -37.29 -38.85 -6.52
CA SER A 266 -36.41 -39.30 -5.43
C SER A 266 -36.36 -40.83 -5.29
N MET A 267 -35.30 -41.35 -4.66
CA MET A 267 -35.40 -42.49 -3.73
C MET A 267 -34.53 -42.26 -2.50
N GLU A 268 -35.11 -42.41 -1.31
CA GLU A 268 -34.40 -42.60 -0.04
C GLU A 268 -34.12 -44.08 0.21
N GLU A 269 -33.05 -44.36 0.97
CA GLU A 269 -32.83 -45.42 1.98
C GLU A 269 -31.29 -45.55 2.17
N GLY A 270 -30.71 -45.87 3.32
CA GLY A 270 -31.26 -46.10 4.66
C GLY A 270 -30.25 -46.85 5.56
N LEU A 271 -29.86 -46.24 6.69
CA LEU A 271 -29.32 -46.88 7.92
C LEU A 271 -27.96 -47.64 7.95
N LYS A 272 -27.09 -47.13 8.83
CA LYS A 272 -26.36 -47.81 9.95
C LYS A 272 -24.98 -48.50 9.78
N HIS A 273 -24.08 -48.07 10.67
CA HIS A 273 -23.03 -48.78 11.43
C HIS A 273 -22.02 -49.68 10.68
N ASP A 274 -20.73 -49.37 10.84
CA ASP A 274 -19.88 -50.17 11.74
C ASP A 274 -18.75 -49.32 12.37
N SER A 275 -17.88 -49.96 13.14
CA SER A 275 -17.02 -49.47 14.20
C SER A 275 -15.53 -49.59 13.85
N GLY A 276 -14.64 -49.01 14.67
CA GLY A 276 -13.28 -49.55 14.86
C GLY A 276 -12.09 -48.70 14.39
N GLU A 277 -11.29 -48.29 15.37
CA GLU A 277 -9.80 -48.26 15.40
C GLU A 277 -9.01 -48.13 14.09
N LEU A 278 -8.33 -46.99 13.91
CA LEU A 278 -6.89 -46.82 14.23
C LEU A 278 -6.42 -45.35 14.14
#